data_AF-A0A4U9D0J5-F1
#
_entry.id   AF-A0A4U9D0J5-F1
#
_cell.length_a   1.000
_cell.length_b   1.000
_cell.length_c   1.000
_cell.angle_alpha   90.00
_cell.angle_beta   90.00
_cell.angle_gamma   90.00
#
_symmetry.space_group_name_H-M   'P 1'
#
loop_
_entity.id
_entity.type
_entity.pdbx_description
1 polymer ?
#
loop_
_entity_poly.entity_id
_entity_poly.type
_entity_poly.pdbx_seq_one_letter_code
_entity_poly.pdbx_strand_id
1 'polypeptide(L)'
;MTVSHGFCLGMLDPARQQRFAEEMAELGVSVATTAPADIAVPPWEILDRAGVAICAGNDGVRDTWSPYGNGDMIQRAVTMGLRYRWRKDSEIMRATRTVTHGGARVMALENYGLEPGCRADLVLIPGRSMVEALVEVPVERKVFKGGVLVANNGECLF
;
A
#
# COMPACT_ATOMS: atom_id res chain seq x y z
N MET A 1 13.23 -9.01 7.43
CA MET A 1 12.07 -9.76 7.99
C MET A 1 10.85 -8.86 7.90
N THR A 2 9.65 -9.41 7.70
CA THR A 2 8.40 -8.63 7.63
C THR A 2 7.44 -9.07 8.72
N VAL A 3 6.90 -8.11 9.48
CA VAL A 3 5.82 -8.34 10.44
C VAL A 3 4.49 -8.03 9.76
N SER A 4 3.65 -9.05 9.57
CA SER A 4 2.28 -8.87 9.09
C SER A 4 1.36 -8.41 10.23
N HIS A 5 0.39 -7.56 9.88
CA HIS A 5 -0.57 -6.90 10.77
C HIS A 5 0.04 -5.87 11.72
N GLY A 6 0.87 -6.31 12.68
CA GLY A 6 1.52 -5.43 13.66
C GLY A 6 0.55 -4.66 14.57
N PHE A 7 -0.66 -5.16 14.85
CA PHE A 7 -1.70 -4.43 15.59
C PHE A 7 -1.23 -3.88 16.94
N CYS A 8 -0.39 -4.63 17.64
CA CYS A 8 0.15 -4.23 18.94
C CYS A 8 0.93 -2.91 18.88
N LEU A 9 1.58 -2.58 17.76
CA LEU A 9 2.26 -1.30 17.59
C LEU A 9 1.29 -0.13 17.72
N GLY A 10 0.06 -0.28 17.21
CA GLY A 10 -1.01 0.71 17.35
C GLY A 10 -1.62 0.80 18.76
N MET A 11 -1.36 -0.17 19.62
CA MET A 11 -1.88 -0.23 21.00
C MET A 11 -0.94 0.40 22.02
N LEU A 12 0.32 0.63 21.64
CA LEU A 12 1.34 1.25 22.48
C LEU A 12 1.14 2.76 22.58
N ASP A 13 1.66 3.36 23.66
CA ASP A 13 1.79 4.82 23.74
C ASP A 13 2.81 5.35 22.72
N PRO A 14 2.74 6.64 22.34
CA PRO A 14 3.59 7.21 21.29
C PRO A 14 5.10 7.10 21.55
N ALA A 15 5.55 7.15 22.80
CA ALA A 15 6.98 7.07 23.10
C ALA A 15 7.51 5.66 22.83
N ARG A 16 6.74 4.63 23.20
CA ARG A 16 7.09 3.24 22.87
C ARG A 16 6.97 2.96 21.38
N GLN A 17 5.96 3.50 20.70
CA GLN A 17 5.84 3.40 19.24
C GLN A 17 7.10 3.92 18.53
N GLN A 18 7.57 5.11 18.91
CA GLN A 18 8.77 5.72 18.33
C GLN A 18 10.01 4.84 18.54
N ARG A 19 10.23 4.36 19.78
CA ARG A 19 11.35 3.47 20.09
C ARG A 19 11.36 2.19 19.25
N PHE A 20 10.21 1.50 19.17
CA PHE A 20 10.13 0.30 18.35
C PHE A 20 10.32 0.61 16.87
N ALA A 21 9.83 1.73 16.36
CA ALA A 21 10.04 2.12 14.98
C ALA A 21 11.52 2.32 14.65
N GLU A 22 12.29 2.95 15.54
CA GLU A 22 13.73 3.15 15.40
C GLU A 22 14.49 1.82 15.42
N GLU A 23 14.21 0.95 16.40
CA GLU A 23 14.80 -0.38 16.50
C GLU A 23 14.47 -1.25 15.26
N MET A 24 13.23 -1.19 14.78
CA MET A 24 12.80 -1.89 13.56
C MET A 24 13.55 -1.38 12.32
N ALA A 25 13.74 -0.06 12.20
CA ALA A 25 14.47 0.52 11.09
C ALA A 25 15.95 0.11 11.10
N GLU A 26 16.60 0.14 12.26
CA GLU A 26 17.99 -0.31 12.44
C GLU A 26 18.17 -1.78 12.03
N LEU A 27 17.21 -2.64 12.38
CA LEU A 27 17.24 -4.07 12.09
C LEU A 27 16.72 -4.43 10.68
N GLY A 28 16.27 -3.45 9.88
CA GLY A 28 15.68 -3.72 8.57
C GLY A 28 14.38 -4.56 8.64
N VAL A 29 13.63 -4.41 9.73
CA VAL A 29 12.32 -5.03 9.91
C VAL A 29 11.27 -4.17 9.23
N SER A 30 10.40 -4.79 8.43
CA SER A 30 9.33 -4.12 7.70
C SER A 30 7.95 -4.52 8.23
N VAL A 31 6.92 -3.76 7.83
CA VAL A 31 5.53 -3.99 8.25
C VAL A 31 4.61 -4.13 7.03
N ALA A 32 3.76 -5.15 7.05
CA ALA A 32 2.63 -5.26 6.13
C ALA A 32 1.33 -5.08 6.92
N THR A 33 0.54 -4.05 6.59
CA THR A 33 -0.74 -3.78 7.27
C THR A 33 -1.93 -3.97 6.34
N THR A 34 -3.06 -4.42 6.88
CA THR A 34 -4.32 -4.57 6.13
C THR A 34 -5.29 -3.44 6.47
N ALA A 35 -4.93 -2.56 7.41
CA ALA A 35 -5.74 -1.44 7.90
C ALA A 35 -7.20 -1.83 8.24
N PRO A 36 -7.43 -2.88 9.06
CA PRO A 36 -8.76 -3.25 9.49
C PRO A 36 -9.45 -2.11 10.26
N ALA A 37 -10.77 -2.02 10.12
CA ALA A 37 -11.56 -0.90 10.63
C ALA A 37 -11.80 -0.97 12.15
N ASP A 38 -11.71 -2.16 12.75
CA ASP A 38 -12.23 -2.50 14.08
C ASP A 38 -11.15 -2.79 15.13
N ILE A 39 -9.87 -2.74 14.75
CA ILE A 39 -8.73 -2.94 15.67
C ILE A 39 -7.65 -1.87 15.46
N ALA A 40 -6.79 -1.69 16.46
CA ALA A 40 -5.61 -0.83 16.36
C ALA A 40 -4.72 -1.24 15.17
N VAL A 41 -4.14 -0.25 14.50
CA VAL A 41 -3.28 -0.44 13.32
C VAL A 41 -1.90 0.16 13.57
N PRO A 42 -0.83 -0.36 12.94
CA PRO A 42 0.52 0.19 13.10
C PRO A 42 0.55 1.70 12.84
N PRO A 43 1.30 2.50 13.63
CA PRO A 43 1.34 3.95 13.47
C PRO A 43 2.15 4.32 12.22
N TRP A 44 1.47 4.38 11.06
CA TRP A 44 2.10 4.53 9.74
C TRP A 44 3.08 5.70 9.68
N GLU A 45 2.69 6.90 10.17
CA GLU A 45 3.54 8.08 10.11
C GLU A 45 4.81 7.97 10.96
N ILE A 46 4.72 7.29 12.10
CA ILE A 46 5.86 7.07 13.00
C ILE A 46 6.84 6.10 12.33
N LEU A 47 6.31 4.99 11.81
CA LEU A 47 7.10 3.97 11.11
C LEU A 47 7.78 4.53 9.86
N ASP A 48 7.03 5.24 9.01
CA ASP A 48 7.57 5.81 7.78
C ASP A 48 8.66 6.85 8.07
N ARG A 49 8.44 7.71 9.07
CA ARG A 49 9.44 8.71 9.48
C ARG A 49 10.71 8.09 10.04
N ALA A 50 10.60 6.98 10.78
CA ALA A 50 11.75 6.22 11.27
C ALA A 50 12.50 5.47 10.15
N GLY A 51 11.93 5.39 8.94
CA GLY A 51 12.55 4.71 7.81
C GLY A 51 12.09 3.26 7.62
N VAL A 52 11.20 2.76 8.47
CA VAL A 52 10.62 1.41 8.37
C VAL A 52 9.89 1.27 7.03
N ALA A 53 10.20 0.21 6.28
CA ALA A 53 9.44 -0.12 5.10
C ALA A 53 8.05 -0.62 5.51
N ILE A 54 6.99 0.05 5.02
CA ILE A 54 5.61 -0.29 5.30
C ILE A 54 4.78 -0.39 4.01
N CYS A 55 4.01 -1.46 3.88
CA CYS A 55 3.11 -1.67 2.75
C CYS A 55 1.69 -2.02 3.21
N ALA A 56 0.73 -1.89 2.31
CA ALA A 56 -0.62 -2.38 2.51
C ALA A 56 -0.85 -3.70 1.75
N GLY A 57 -1.63 -4.60 2.35
CA GLY A 57 -2.06 -5.87 1.76
C GLY A 57 -3.56 -6.08 1.88
N ASN A 58 -4.13 -6.94 1.03
CA ASN A 58 -5.55 -7.26 1.10
C ASN A 58 -5.91 -8.23 2.23
N ASP A 59 -4.97 -9.10 2.63
CA ASP A 59 -5.24 -10.28 3.45
C ASP A 59 -6.10 -11.30 2.69
N GLY A 60 -7.01 -11.99 3.39
CA GLY A 60 -8.08 -12.78 2.78
C GLY A 60 -8.95 -11.97 1.82
N VAL A 61 -9.35 -12.61 0.72
CA VAL A 61 -10.26 -12.06 -0.30
C VAL A 61 -11.43 -13.02 -0.48
N ARG A 62 -12.58 -12.67 0.10
CA ARG A 62 -13.83 -13.46 0.05
C ARG A 62 -13.61 -14.94 0.41
N ASP A 63 -12.95 -15.16 1.53
CA ASP A 63 -12.65 -16.50 2.05
C ASP A 63 -13.45 -16.79 3.33
N THR A 64 -13.13 -17.89 4.01
CA THR A 64 -13.83 -18.30 5.23
C THR A 64 -13.54 -17.41 6.44
N TRP A 65 -12.58 -16.49 6.36
CA TRP A 65 -12.22 -15.55 7.41
C TRP A 65 -12.82 -14.16 7.20
N SER A 66 -12.92 -13.73 5.94
CA SER A 66 -13.39 -12.39 5.59
C SER A 66 -14.27 -12.40 4.34
N PRO A 67 -15.47 -11.81 4.41
CA PRO A 67 -16.30 -11.60 3.23
C PRO A 67 -15.80 -10.44 2.35
N TYR A 68 -14.83 -9.65 2.83
CA TYR A 68 -14.34 -8.45 2.16
C TYR A 68 -13.17 -8.75 1.21
N GLY A 69 -12.78 -7.71 0.46
CA GLY A 69 -11.69 -7.77 -0.50
C GLY A 69 -12.16 -8.09 -1.92
N ASN A 70 -11.47 -7.50 -2.89
CA ASN A 70 -11.66 -7.75 -4.32
C ASN A 70 -10.32 -7.82 -5.08
N GLY A 71 -9.19 -7.84 -4.35
CA GLY A 71 -7.84 -7.82 -4.94
C GLY A 71 -7.39 -6.45 -5.47
N ASP A 72 -8.25 -5.43 -5.49
CA ASP A 72 -7.90 -4.11 -6.02
C ASP A 72 -7.06 -3.30 -5.02
N MET A 73 -5.81 -3.05 -5.39
CA MET A 73 -4.88 -2.27 -4.57
C MET A 73 -5.23 -0.77 -4.51
N ILE A 74 -5.96 -0.21 -5.48
CA ILE A 74 -6.47 1.16 -5.39
C ILE A 74 -7.55 1.24 -4.30
N GLN A 75 -8.48 0.29 -4.29
CA GLN A 75 -9.49 0.21 -3.22
C GLN A 75 -8.83 -0.04 -1.84
N ARG A 76 -7.77 -0.84 -1.79
CA ARG A 76 -6.98 -1.01 -0.56
C ARG A 76 -6.35 0.31 -0.09
N ALA A 77 -5.81 1.12 -1.00
CA ALA A 77 -5.28 2.43 -0.67
C ALA A 77 -6.37 3.39 -0.17
N VAL A 78 -7.58 3.37 -0.76
CA VAL A 78 -8.72 4.13 -0.22
C VAL A 78 -9.03 3.72 1.22
N THR A 79 -9.04 2.42 1.50
CA THR A 79 -9.28 1.90 2.86
C THR A 79 -8.19 2.36 3.84
N MET A 80 -6.92 2.37 3.41
CA MET A 80 -5.82 2.95 4.18
C MET A 80 -6.09 4.44 4.49
N GLY A 81 -6.43 5.24 3.47
CA GLY A 81 -6.72 6.66 3.65
C GLY A 81 -7.85 6.92 4.64
N LEU A 82 -8.92 6.13 4.55
CA LEU A 82 -10.03 6.18 5.52
C LEU A 82 -9.56 5.80 6.93
N ARG A 83 -8.78 4.71 7.07
CA ARG A 83 -8.33 4.19 8.36
C ARG A 83 -7.35 5.13 9.09
N TYR A 84 -6.44 5.75 8.35
CA TYR A 84 -5.45 6.72 8.87
C TYR A 84 -5.97 8.16 8.85
N ARG A 85 -7.21 8.38 8.39
CA ARG A 85 -7.88 9.70 8.34
C ARG A 85 -7.14 10.71 7.46
N TRP A 86 -6.50 10.25 6.39
CA TRP A 86 -5.83 11.09 5.39
C TRP A 86 -6.85 11.81 4.52
N ARG A 87 -6.68 13.12 4.35
CA ARG A 87 -7.64 14.01 3.64
C ARG A 87 -6.97 14.96 2.66
N LYS A 88 -5.74 15.38 2.92
CA LYS A 88 -4.99 16.26 2.01
C LYS A 88 -4.42 15.45 0.86
N ASP A 89 -4.25 16.07 -0.31
CA ASP A 89 -3.60 15.44 -1.47
C ASP A 89 -2.27 14.78 -1.10
N SER A 90 -1.43 15.46 -0.31
CA SER A 90 -0.15 14.92 0.16
C SER A 90 -0.29 13.71 1.08
N GLU A 91 -1.42 13.57 1.78
CA GLU A 91 -1.74 12.42 2.63
C GLU A 91 -2.33 11.29 1.80
N ILE A 92 -3.17 11.59 0.79
CA ILE A 92 -3.68 10.59 -0.16
C ILE A 92 -2.53 9.97 -0.96
N MET A 93 -1.51 10.75 -1.33
CA MET A 93 -0.30 10.21 -1.95
C MET A 93 0.46 9.22 -1.05
N ARG A 94 0.34 9.31 0.29
CA ARG A 94 0.87 8.27 1.21
C ARG A 94 0.14 6.96 1.01
N ALA A 95 -1.17 6.98 0.84
CA ALA A 95 -1.98 5.80 0.53
C ALA A 95 -1.51 5.12 -0.74
N THR A 96 -1.33 5.88 -1.83
CA THR A 96 -0.76 5.37 -3.08
C THR A 96 0.62 4.74 -2.85
N ARG A 97 1.48 5.38 -2.06
CA ARG A 97 2.80 4.84 -1.72
C ARG A 97 2.71 3.50 -1.01
N THR A 98 1.75 3.29 -0.11
CA THR A 98 1.60 2.02 0.62
C THR A 98 1.32 0.82 -0.29
N VAL A 99 0.71 1.04 -1.45
CA VAL A 99 0.34 0.01 -2.42
C VAL A 99 1.24 -0.02 -3.66
N THR A 100 2.26 0.84 -3.71
CA THR A 100 3.25 0.92 -4.80
C THR A 100 4.68 0.73 -4.25
N HIS A 101 5.43 1.82 -4.08
CA HIS A 101 6.81 1.79 -3.59
C HIS A 101 6.96 1.20 -2.19
N GLY A 102 5.94 1.31 -1.33
CA GLY A 102 5.90 0.65 -0.03
C GLY A 102 5.98 -0.87 -0.17
N GLY A 103 5.11 -1.45 -1.01
CA GLY A 103 5.15 -2.88 -1.33
C GLY A 103 6.47 -3.31 -1.97
N ALA A 104 6.97 -2.55 -2.94
CA ALA A 104 8.25 -2.81 -3.59
C ALA A 104 9.42 -2.82 -2.60
N ARG A 105 9.47 -1.87 -1.65
CA ARG A 105 10.48 -1.83 -0.59
C ARG A 105 10.37 -3.04 0.35
N VAL A 106 9.15 -3.41 0.76
CA VAL A 106 8.93 -4.57 1.65
C VAL A 106 9.36 -5.89 0.98
N MET A 107 9.11 -6.02 -0.32
CA MET A 107 9.48 -7.20 -1.12
C MET A 107 10.93 -7.15 -1.66
N ALA A 108 11.68 -6.09 -1.36
CA ALA A 108 13.03 -5.84 -1.89
C ALA A 108 13.10 -5.97 -3.43
N LEU A 109 12.10 -5.42 -4.13
CA LEU A 109 12.08 -5.45 -5.60
C LEU A 109 13.15 -4.51 -6.17
N GLU A 110 13.99 -5.07 -7.03
CA GLU A 110 14.91 -4.29 -7.87
C GLU A 110 14.17 -3.74 -9.10
N ASN A 111 14.64 -2.59 -9.60
CA ASN A 111 14.16 -1.95 -10.82
C ASN A 111 12.64 -1.69 -10.84
N TYR A 112 12.06 -1.34 -9.68
CA TYR A 112 10.66 -0.93 -9.54
C TYR A 112 10.53 0.59 -9.62
N GLY A 113 9.63 1.06 -10.49
CA GLY A 113 9.35 2.49 -10.67
C GLY A 113 9.03 2.80 -12.13
N LEU A 114 8.95 4.09 -12.45
CA LEU A 114 8.68 4.60 -13.80
C LEU A 114 9.90 5.28 -14.43
N GLU A 115 11.05 5.24 -13.75
CA GLU A 115 12.30 5.81 -14.25
C GLU A 115 12.93 4.91 -15.34
N PRO A 116 13.68 5.48 -16.30
CA PRO A 116 14.44 4.70 -17.27
C PRO A 116 15.32 3.63 -16.60
N GLY A 117 15.25 2.39 -17.11
CA GLY A 117 15.94 1.22 -16.53
C GLY A 117 15.07 0.38 -15.57
N CYS A 118 13.94 0.91 -15.11
CA CYS A 118 12.94 0.12 -14.40
C CYS A 118 12.25 -0.89 -15.33
N ARG A 119 11.63 -1.92 -14.73
CA ARG A 119 10.75 -2.83 -15.48
C ARG A 119 9.59 -2.03 -16.08
N ALA A 120 9.22 -2.34 -17.33
CA ALA A 120 8.08 -1.72 -18.00
C ALA A 120 6.73 -2.30 -17.51
N ASP A 121 6.54 -2.28 -16.18
CA ASP A 121 5.35 -2.71 -15.46
C ASP A 121 4.62 -1.44 -14.98
N LEU A 122 3.50 -1.10 -15.60
CA LEU A 122 2.76 0.12 -15.25
C LEU A 122 1.25 -0.05 -15.44
N VAL A 123 0.50 0.77 -14.71
CA VAL A 123 -0.96 0.84 -14.83
C VAL A 123 -1.31 2.26 -15.26
N LEU A 124 -2.00 2.39 -16.40
CA LEU A 124 -2.61 3.64 -16.81
C LEU A 124 -4.03 3.71 -16.23
N ILE A 125 -4.32 4.80 -15.55
CA ILE A 125 -5.57 5.03 -14.84
C ILE A 125 -6.12 6.38 -15.30
N PRO A 126 -7.40 6.48 -15.69
CA PRO A 126 -8.01 7.75 -16.04
C PRO A 126 -8.10 8.65 -14.80
N GLY A 127 -7.84 9.94 -15.01
CA GLY A 127 -7.87 10.96 -13.96
C GLY A 127 -6.98 12.14 -14.33
N ARG A 128 -7.28 13.31 -13.77
CA ARG A 128 -6.47 14.53 -13.92
C ARG A 128 -5.33 14.58 -12.92
N SER A 129 -5.43 13.82 -11.84
CA SER A 129 -4.37 13.64 -10.84
C SER A 129 -4.41 12.25 -10.25
N MET A 130 -3.30 11.83 -9.63
CA MET A 130 -3.24 10.58 -8.87
C MET A 130 -4.23 10.56 -7.71
N VAL A 131 -4.49 11.73 -7.10
CA VAL A 131 -5.44 11.86 -5.98
C VAL A 131 -6.86 11.54 -6.45
N GLU A 132 -7.29 12.14 -7.57
CA GLU A 132 -8.59 11.88 -8.19
C GLU A 132 -8.73 10.40 -8.58
N ALA A 133 -7.75 9.87 -9.31
CA ALA A 133 -7.75 8.47 -9.74
C ALA A 133 -7.83 7.49 -8.55
N LEU A 134 -7.18 7.80 -7.43
CA LEU A 134 -7.21 6.95 -6.24
C LEU A 134 -8.58 6.94 -5.57
N VAL A 135 -9.24 8.10 -5.45
CA VAL A 135 -10.54 8.20 -4.76
C VAL A 135 -11.72 7.73 -5.61
N GLU A 136 -11.62 7.86 -6.95
CA GLU A 136 -12.66 7.41 -7.88
C GLU A 136 -12.61 5.90 -8.12
N VAL A 137 -11.45 5.26 -7.96
CA VAL A 137 -11.24 3.82 -8.17
C VAL A 137 -11.77 3.36 -9.55
N PRO A 138 -11.43 4.05 -10.66
CA PRO A 138 -12.03 3.76 -11.96
C PRO A 138 -11.67 2.35 -12.43
N VAL A 139 -12.58 1.68 -13.13
CA VAL A 139 -12.36 0.32 -13.65
C VAL A 139 -11.63 0.36 -15.00
N GLU A 140 -11.72 1.47 -15.74
CA GLU A 140 -11.16 1.64 -17.08
C GLU A 140 -9.63 1.81 -17.07
N ARG A 141 -8.90 0.78 -16.62
CA ARG A 141 -7.44 0.78 -16.49
C ARG A 141 -6.78 -0.01 -17.62
N LYS A 142 -5.55 0.37 -17.98
CA LYS A 142 -4.67 -0.43 -18.84
C LYS A 142 -3.49 -0.94 -18.03
N VAL A 143 -3.21 -2.23 -18.09
CA VAL A 143 -2.08 -2.83 -17.36
C VAL A 143 -1.04 -3.30 -18.36
N PHE A 144 0.18 -2.81 -18.21
CA PHE A 144 1.34 -3.30 -18.93
C PHE A 144 2.22 -4.11 -18.00
N LYS A 145 2.71 -5.24 -18.50
CA LYS A 145 3.68 -6.11 -17.83
C LYS A 145 4.82 -6.41 -18.79
N GLY A 146 6.05 -6.07 -18.42
CA GLY A 146 7.22 -6.23 -19.28
C GLY A 146 7.10 -5.49 -20.62
N GLY A 147 6.38 -4.36 -20.64
CA GLY A 147 6.13 -3.58 -21.86
C GLY A 147 4.98 -4.10 -22.73
N VAL A 148 4.32 -5.19 -22.34
CA VAL A 148 3.19 -5.77 -23.07
C VAL A 148 1.87 -5.40 -22.39
N LEU A 149 0.88 -4.93 -23.16
CA LEU A 149 -0.48 -4.71 -22.66
C LEU A 149 -1.12 -6.08 -22.33
N VAL A 150 -1.43 -6.32 -21.06
CA VAL A 150 -1.97 -7.61 -20.58
C VAL A 150 -3.41 -7.53 -20.07
N ALA A 151 -3.88 -6.34 -19.73
CA ALA A 151 -5.28 -6.10 -19.38
C ALA A 151 -5.73 -4.71 -19.85
N ASN A 152 -7.00 -4.59 -20.25
CA ASN A 152 -7.62 -3.36 -20.72
C ASN A 152 -9.06 -3.27 -20.22
N ASN A 153 -9.43 -2.12 -19.66
CA ASN A 153 -10.73 -1.86 -19.07
C ASN A 153 -11.18 -2.92 -18.04
N GLY A 154 -10.24 -3.38 -17.21
CA GLY A 154 -10.51 -4.38 -16.16
C GLY A 154 -10.51 -5.84 -16.62
N GLU A 155 -10.34 -6.09 -17.92
CA GLU A 155 -10.36 -7.44 -18.51
C GLU A 155 -8.95 -7.89 -18.93
N CYS A 156 -8.61 -9.16 -18.66
CA CYS A 156 -7.38 -9.78 -19.16
C CYS A 156 -7.43 -9.99 -20.67
N LEU A 157 -6.28 -9.91 -21.34
CA LEU A 157 -6.16 -10.07 -22.80
C LEU A 157 -5.64 -11.45 -23.24
N PHE A 158 -5.60 -12.42 -22.33
CA PHE A 158 -5.06 -13.77 -22.55
C PHE A 158 -6.02 -14.83 -22.02
#